data_AF-A0A8J3U7W4-F1
#
_entry.id   AF-A0A8J3U7W4-F1
#
_cell.length_a   1.000
_cell.length_b   1.000
_cell.length_c   1.000
_cell.angle_alpha   90.00
_cell.angle_beta   90.00
_cell.angle_gamma   90.00
#
_symmetry.space_group_name_H-M   'P 1'
#
loop_
_entity.id
_entity.type
_entity.pdbx_description
1 polymer ?
#
loop_
_entity_poly.entity_id
_entity_poly.type
_entity_poly.pdbx_seq_one_letter_code
_entity_poly.pdbx_strand_id
1 'polypeptide(L)'
;MLQVAVEVNGHVTIKPYPKSRAGRREVPLPGFVVDLLSAHKGTYPAGPLGEVFTTSRGGALSRHTFRARVWRPSLVRAGLLGAVMQMSPDAFLGVWPDKQGIQQRKAF
;
A
#
# COMPACT_ATOMS: atom_id res chain seq x y z
N MET A 1 -18.51 13.62 1.29
CA MET A 1 -19.20 12.44 1.86
C MET A 1 -18.17 11.35 2.10
N LEU A 2 -18.15 10.71 3.27
CA LEU A 2 -17.18 9.64 3.59
C LEU A 2 -17.63 8.30 3.02
N GLN A 3 -16.88 7.76 2.07
CA GLN A 3 -17.14 6.47 1.42
C GLN A 3 -16.15 5.40 1.91
N VAL A 4 -16.49 4.13 1.68
CA VAL A 4 -15.64 2.99 2.06
C VAL A 4 -15.50 2.04 0.89
N ALA A 5 -14.24 1.72 0.54
CA ALA A 5 -13.94 0.63 -0.38
C ALA A 5 -13.97 -0.71 0.37
N VAL A 6 -14.75 -1.66 -0.14
CA VAL A 6 -14.85 -3.02 0.38
C VAL A 6 -14.38 -3.98 -0.70
N GLU A 7 -13.35 -4.77 -0.43
CA GLU A 7 -12.85 -5.78 -1.35
C GLU A 7 -13.35 -7.17 -0.94
N VAL A 8 -14.05 -7.87 -1.85
CA VAL A 8 -14.50 -9.26 -1.69
C VAL A 8 -14.09 -10.04 -2.95
N ASN A 9 -13.34 -11.13 -2.79
CA ASN A 9 -12.86 -11.97 -3.91
C ASN A 9 -12.24 -11.15 -5.07
N GLY A 10 -11.40 -10.17 -4.74
CA GLY A 10 -10.71 -9.32 -5.72
C GLY A 10 -11.57 -8.20 -6.34
N HIS A 11 -12.85 -8.12 -5.98
CA HIS A 11 -13.75 -7.06 -6.44
C HIS A 11 -13.87 -5.97 -5.39
N VAL A 12 -13.54 -4.74 -5.78
CA VAL A 12 -13.69 -3.56 -4.92
C VAL A 12 -15.06 -2.92 -5.18
N THR A 13 -15.90 -2.89 -4.16
CA THR A 13 -17.18 -2.18 -4.18
C THR A 13 -17.10 -0.96 -3.27
N ILE A 14 -17.54 0.19 -3.77
CA ILE A 14 -17.63 1.40 -2.96
C ILE A 14 -18.99 1.45 -2.27
N LYS A 15 -18.96 1.60 -0.94
CA LYS A 15 -20.15 1.82 -0.13
C LYS A 15 -20.24 3.28 0.29
N PRO A 16 -21.44 3.87 0.27
CA PRO A 16 -21.64 5.29 0.59
C PRO A 16 -21.40 5.64 2.07
N TYR A 17 -21.30 4.65 2.96
CA TYR A 17 -21.09 4.88 4.39
C TYR A 17 -20.30 3.75 5.06
N PRO A 18 -19.52 4.07 6.11
CA PRO A 18 -18.89 3.06 6.94
C PRO A 18 -19.92 2.24 7.70
N LYS A 19 -19.52 1.03 8.09
CA LYS A 19 -20.38 0.05 8.79
C LYS A 19 -20.96 0.58 10.12
N SER A 20 -20.30 1.55 10.75
CA SER A 20 -20.78 2.20 11.98
C SER A 20 -20.31 3.66 12.09
N ARG A 21 -20.95 4.44 12.96
CA ARG A 21 -20.55 5.83 13.29
C ARG A 21 -19.12 5.89 13.83
N ALA A 22 -18.72 4.91 14.66
CA ALA A 22 -17.36 4.80 15.18
C ALA A 22 -16.29 4.57 14.10
N GLY A 23 -16.69 4.12 12.90
CA GLY A 23 -15.80 4.04 11.74
C GLY A 23 -15.41 5.41 11.18
N ARG A 24 -16.08 6.49 11.58
CA ARG A 24 -15.69 7.88 11.29
C ARG A 24 -14.88 8.40 12.47
N ARG A 25 -13.61 8.66 12.23
CA ARG A 25 -12.70 9.23 13.22
C ARG A 25 -11.69 10.13 12.55
N GLU A 26 -11.28 11.16 13.26
CA GLU A 26 -10.10 11.92 12.90
C GLU A 26 -8.87 11.15 13.37
N VAL A 27 -7.88 11.03 12.49
CA VAL A 27 -6.61 10.35 12.78
C VAL A 27 -5.53 11.41 12.69
N PRO A 28 -4.81 11.71 13.78
CA PRO A 28 -3.71 12.66 13.71
C PRO A 28 -2.63 12.10 12.78
N LEU A 29 -2.17 12.94 11.85
CA LEU A 29 -1.08 12.62 10.94
C LEU A 29 0.16 13.43 11.32
N PRO A 30 1.36 12.82 11.32
CA PRO A 30 2.61 13.57 11.44
C PRO A 30 2.75 14.61 10.31
N GLY A 31 3.38 15.75 10.58
CA GLY A 31 3.51 16.85 9.61
C GLY A 31 4.08 16.41 8.26
N PHE A 32 5.17 15.64 8.26
CA PHE A 32 5.77 15.15 7.02
C PHE A 32 4.83 14.27 6.18
N VAL A 33 3.88 13.57 6.81
CA VAL A 33 2.87 12.78 6.09
C VAL A 33 1.87 13.70 5.38
N VAL A 34 1.50 14.81 6.02
CA VAL A 34 0.65 15.85 5.41
C VAL A 34 1.33 16.46 4.20
N ASP A 35 2.63 16.74 4.29
CA ASP A 35 3.42 17.28 3.17
C ASP A 35 3.46 16.30 1.99
N LEU A 36 3.75 15.03 2.26
CA LEU A 36 3.76 13.97 1.24
C LEU A 36 2.40 13.77 0.58
N LEU A 37 1.31 13.79 1.36
CA LEU A 37 -0.05 13.68 0.82
C LEU A 37 -0.43 14.90 -0.03
N SER A 38 -0.01 16.10 0.37
CA SER A 38 -0.27 17.33 -0.37
C SER A 38 0.48 17.34 -1.70
N ALA A 39 1.76 16.97 -1.69
CA ALA A 39 2.56 16.80 -2.90
C ALA A 39 1.94 15.73 -3.82
N HIS A 40 1.53 14.58 -3.27
CA HIS A 40 0.88 13.52 -4.05
C HIS A 40 -0.39 14.02 -4.75
N LYS A 41 -1.26 14.76 -4.05
CA LYS A 41 -2.48 15.32 -4.64
C LYS A 41 -2.20 16.38 -5.72
N GLY A 42 -1.06 17.08 -5.64
CA GLY A 42 -0.64 18.03 -6.66
C GLY A 42 -0.10 17.33 -7.92
N THR A 43 0.57 16.19 -7.75
CA THR A 43 1.16 15.42 -8.86
C THR A 43 0.14 14.49 -9.52
N TYR A 44 -0.74 13.86 -8.74
CA TYR A 44 -1.66 12.83 -9.20
C TYR A 44 -3.10 13.30 -9.01
N PRO A 45 -3.91 13.38 -10.09
CA PRO A 45 -5.32 13.73 -9.97
C PRO A 45 -6.06 12.65 -9.18
N ALA A 46 -7.08 13.07 -8.42
CA ALA A 46 -7.95 12.14 -7.73
C ALA A 46 -8.69 11.22 -8.71
N GLY A 47 -9.01 10.02 -8.24
CA GLY A 47 -9.82 9.07 -9.02
C GLY A 47 -11.25 9.55 -9.26
N PRO A 48 -12.03 8.85 -10.10
CA PRO A 48 -13.40 9.22 -10.45
C PRO A 48 -14.35 9.36 -9.24
N LEU A 49 -14.04 8.70 -8.12
CA LEU A 49 -14.82 8.75 -6.88
C LEU A 49 -14.13 9.59 -5.79
N GLY A 50 -13.10 10.35 -6.16
CA GLY A 50 -12.31 11.16 -5.23
C GLY A 50 -11.26 10.36 -4.48
N GLU A 51 -10.84 9.20 -4.99
CA GLU A 51 -9.77 8.41 -4.39
C GLU A 51 -8.45 9.19 -4.38
N VAL A 52 -7.80 9.25 -3.20
CA VAL A 52 -6.50 9.89 -3.04
C VAL A 52 -5.39 9.08 -3.70
N PHE A 53 -5.52 7.76 -3.72
CA PHE A 53 -4.55 6.85 -4.33
C PHE A 53 -5.25 5.96 -5.35
N THR A 54 -4.73 5.95 -6.58
CA THR A 54 -5.26 5.15 -7.68
C THR A 54 -4.15 4.32 -8.32
N THR A 55 -4.55 3.33 -9.11
CA THR A 55 -3.64 2.63 -10.03
C THR A 55 -3.23 3.55 -11.18
N SER A 56 -2.23 3.16 -11.97
CA SER A 56 -1.85 3.89 -13.19
C SER A 56 -2.99 4.01 -14.23
N ARG A 57 -4.04 3.20 -14.11
CA ARG A 57 -5.26 3.28 -14.94
C ARG A 57 -6.39 4.09 -14.28
N GLY A 58 -6.12 4.77 -13.16
CA GLY A 58 -7.09 5.60 -12.43
C GLY A 58 -8.12 4.84 -11.58
N GLY A 59 -8.10 3.50 -11.59
CA GLY A 59 -8.99 2.67 -10.76
C GLY A 59 -8.49 2.49 -9.33
N ALA A 60 -9.38 2.01 -8.45
CA ALA A 60 -9.07 1.72 -7.05
C ALA A 60 -7.89 0.74 -6.89
N LEU A 61 -7.09 0.94 -5.84
CA LEU A 61 -6.01 0.02 -5.49
C LEU A 61 -6.55 -1.29 -4.92
N SER A 62 -6.18 -2.42 -5.52
CA SER A 62 -6.40 -3.74 -4.90
C SER A 62 -5.50 -3.91 -3.68
N ARG A 63 -6.08 -4.33 -2.56
CA ARG A 63 -5.34 -4.67 -1.34
C ARG A 63 -4.32 -5.77 -1.60
N HIS A 64 -4.68 -6.78 -2.40
CA HIS A 64 -3.78 -7.88 -2.73
C HIS A 64 -2.54 -7.37 -3.48
N THR A 65 -2.75 -6.61 -4.56
CA THR A 65 -1.65 -6.09 -5.38
C THR A 65 -0.80 -5.08 -4.61
N PHE A 66 -1.41 -4.16 -3.87
CA PHE A 66 -0.69 -3.23 -3.00
C PHE A 66 0.16 -3.97 -1.97
N ARG A 67 -0.41 -4.98 -1.30
CA ARG A 67 0.31 -5.76 -0.30
C ARG A 67 1.52 -6.48 -0.89
N ALA A 68 1.35 -7.10 -2.06
CA ALA A 68 2.40 -7.91 -2.69
C ALA A 68 3.50 -7.05 -3.33
N ARG A 69 3.14 -5.95 -4.00
CA ARG A 69 4.08 -5.17 -4.83
C ARG A 69 4.64 -3.93 -4.15
N VAL A 70 3.94 -3.37 -3.16
CA VAL A 70 4.35 -2.14 -2.48
C VAL A 70 4.69 -2.42 -1.03
N TRP A 71 3.72 -2.91 -0.25
CA TRP A 71 3.87 -3.01 1.21
C TRP A 71 4.97 -3.99 1.63
N ARG A 72 4.91 -5.24 1.16
CA ARG A 72 5.93 -6.24 1.52
C ARG A 72 7.34 -5.81 1.11
N PRO A 73 7.60 -5.41 -0.14
CA PRO A 73 8.92 -4.90 -0.52
C PRO A 73 9.37 -3.70 0.31
N SER A 74 8.47 -2.76 0.65
CA SER A 74 8.80 -1.64 1.53
C SER A 74 9.18 -2.09 2.93
N LEU A 75 8.49 -3.08 3.50
CA LEU A 75 8.87 -3.65 4.79
C LEU A 75 10.24 -4.32 4.71
N VAL A 76 10.56 -5.03 3.62
CA VAL A 76 11.89 -5.64 3.49
C VAL A 76 12.98 -4.59 3.32
N ARG A 77 12.77 -3.54 2.51
CA ARG A 77 13.71 -2.42 2.38
C ARG A 77 13.89 -1.65 3.69
N ALA A 78 12.84 -1.58 4.50
CA ALA A 78 12.89 -1.02 5.84
C ALA A 78 13.51 -1.98 6.88
N GLY A 79 13.92 -3.19 6.48
CA GLY A 79 14.48 -4.21 7.38
C GLY A 79 13.45 -4.86 8.32
N LEU A 80 12.16 -4.66 8.07
CA LEU A 80 11.05 -5.09 8.93
C LEU A 80 10.50 -6.48 8.58
N LEU A 81 10.94 -7.08 7.46
CA LEU A 81 10.54 -8.44 7.01
C LEU A 81 11.73 -9.23 6.41
N GLY A 82 12.89 -9.22 7.08
CA GLY A 82 14.14 -9.73 6.50
C GLY A 82 14.88 -8.65 5.70
N ALA A 83 15.86 -9.03 4.87
CA ALA A 83 16.76 -8.12 4.16
C ALA A 83 16.62 -8.22 2.63
N VAL A 84 16.77 -7.10 1.91
CA VAL A 84 16.96 -7.08 0.45
C VAL A 84 18.26 -6.35 0.15
N MET A 85 19.13 -6.97 -0.62
CA MET A 85 20.41 -6.42 -1.06
C MET A 85 20.39 -6.18 -2.57
N GLN A 86 20.79 -4.99 -3.02
CA GLN A 86 20.98 -4.71 -4.44
C GLN A 86 22.30 -5.31 -4.90
N MET A 87 22.26 -6.15 -5.95
CA MET A 87 23.44 -6.82 -6.51
C MET A 87 23.98 -6.10 -7.75
N SER A 88 23.09 -5.50 -8.54
CA SER A 88 23.41 -4.64 -9.69
C SER A 88 22.30 -3.59 -9.88
N PRO A 89 22.41 -2.64 -10.82
CA PRO A 89 21.32 -1.68 -11.09
C PRO A 89 19.96 -2.34 -11.30
N ASP A 90 19.94 -3.53 -11.93
CA ASP A 90 18.73 -4.25 -12.31
C ASP A 90 18.54 -5.61 -11.58
N ALA A 91 19.34 -5.92 -10.56
CA ALA A 91 19.26 -7.20 -9.84
C ALA A 91 19.29 -7.06 -8.32
N PHE A 92 18.43 -7.83 -7.64
CA PHE A 92 18.22 -7.76 -6.19
C PHE A 92 18.16 -9.15 -5.56
N LEU A 93 18.75 -9.32 -4.38
CA LEU A 93 18.68 -10.53 -3.55
C LEU A 93 17.77 -10.29 -2.35
N GLY A 94 16.67 -11.02 -2.26
CA GLY A 94 15.82 -11.04 -1.06
C GLY A 94 16.22 -12.16 -0.11
N VAL A 95 16.21 -11.88 1.19
CA VAL A 95 16.45 -12.81 2.30
C VAL A 95 15.30 -12.68 3.31
N TRP A 96 14.64 -13.78 3.65
CA TRP A 96 13.56 -13.78 4.64
C TRP A 96 13.46 -15.11 5.40
N PRO A 97 13.04 -15.08 6.67
CA PRO A 97 12.72 -16.30 7.40
C PRO A 97 11.38 -16.88 6.91
N ASP A 98 11.32 -18.20 6.71
CA ASP A 98 10.08 -18.91 6.45
C ASP A 98 9.26 -19.12 7.74
N LYS A 99 8.12 -19.82 7.64
CA LYS A 99 7.23 -20.06 8.79
C LYS A 99 7.87 -20.92 9.88
N GLN A 100 8.93 -21.63 9.54
CA GLN A 100 9.72 -22.47 10.40
C GLN A 100 10.97 -21.73 10.93
N GLY A 101 11.13 -20.45 10.57
CA GLY A 101 12.28 -19.62 10.96
C GLY A 101 13.53 -19.85 10.11
N ILE A 102 13.45 -20.67 9.06
CA ILE A 102 14.59 -20.98 8.20
C ILE A 102 14.76 -19.85 7.18
N GLN A 103 15.98 -19.32 7.09
CA GLN A 103 16.31 -18.24 6.16
C GLN A 103 16.35 -18.73 4.72
N GLN A 104 15.54 -18.12 3.87
CA GLN A 104 15.49 -18.36 2.43
C GLN A 104 16.10 -17.18 1.69
N ARG A 105 16.70 -17.43 0.53
CA ARG A 105 17.26 -16.39 -0.35
C ARG A 105 16.89 -16.59 -1.82
N LYS A 106 16.58 -15.51 -2.54
CA LYS A 106 16.28 -15.56 -3.99
C LYS A 106 16.68 -14.27 -4.71
N ALA A 107 17.29 -14.41 -5.89
CA ALA A 107 17.62 -13.31 -6.79
C ALA A 107 16.42 -12.94 -7.69
N PHE A 108 16.27 -11.65 -7.98
CA PHE A 108 15.23 -11.02 -8.79
C PHE A 108 15.83 -10.00 -9.74
#